data_AF-A0A9P5MA56-F1
#
_entry.id   AF-A0A9P5MA56-F1
#
_cell.length_a   1.000
_cell.length_b   1.000
_cell.length_c   1.000
_cell.angle_alpha   90.00
_cell.angle_beta   90.00
_cell.angle_gamma   90.00
#
_symmetry.space_group_name_H-M   'P 1'
#
loop_
_entity.id
_entity.type
_entity.pdbx_description
1 polymer ?
#
loop_
_entity_poly.entity_id
_entity_poly.type
_entity_poly.pdbx_seq_one_letter_code
_entity_poly.pdbx_strand_id
1 'polypeptide(L)'
;MLSSDDWEKAVRQSKPPKPRLDVVCVEHVIGVIEKRLAQYPTSLEDDNALLGRSSELPFNRRNAIIVRVGEKRILRQVLETAQESLRELRAEIMASSTSTNNKQKRPRPSLENEGGQKRAKR
;
A
#
# COMPACT_ATOMS: atom_id res chain seq x y z
N MET A 1 -7.94 -5.12 9.53
CA MET A 1 -9.27 -4.59 9.92
C MET A 1 -9.14 -3.14 10.35
N LEU A 2 -10.16 -2.32 10.12
CA LEU A 2 -10.17 -0.91 10.53
C LEU A 2 -10.13 -0.78 12.07
N SER A 3 -9.53 0.29 12.58
CA SER A 3 -9.64 0.62 14.01
C SER A 3 -11.04 1.14 14.34
N SER A 4 -11.45 1.01 15.60
CA SER A 4 -12.75 1.48 16.09
C SER A 4 -12.96 2.98 15.83
N ASP A 5 -11.92 3.79 16.01
CA ASP A 5 -11.96 5.24 15.80
C ASP A 5 -12.18 5.63 14.33
N ASP A 6 -11.59 4.89 13.40
CA ASP A 6 -11.77 5.14 11.96
C ASP A 6 -13.17 4.69 11.50
N TRP A 7 -13.73 3.65 12.12
CA TRP A 7 -15.10 3.20 11.88
C TRP A 7 -16.12 4.23 12.34
N GLU A 8 -15.99 4.76 13.55
CA GLU A 8 -16.92 5.77 14.09
C GLU A 8 -16.90 7.06 13.26
N LYS A 9 -15.73 7.50 12.77
CA LYS A 9 -15.63 8.65 11.86
C LYS A 9 -16.34 8.40 10.53
N ALA A 10 -16.19 7.21 9.96
CA ALA A 10 -16.84 6.84 8.70
C ALA A 10 -18.38 6.81 8.84
N VAL A 11 -18.87 6.23 9.95
CA VAL A 11 -20.30 6.24 10.31
C VAL A 11 -20.82 7.68 10.44
N ARG A 12 -20.08 8.55 11.15
CA ARG A 12 -20.46 9.96 11.32
C ARG A 12 -20.51 10.75 10.01
N GLN A 13 -19.73 10.34 9.01
CA GLN A 13 -19.68 10.97 7.69
C GLN A 13 -20.64 10.33 6.68
N SER A 14 -21.40 9.30 7.07
CA SER A 14 -22.29 8.52 6.18
C SER A 14 -21.61 8.05 4.89
N LYS A 15 -20.28 7.87 4.91
CA LYS A 15 -19.46 7.46 3.77
C LYS A 15 -18.67 6.21 4.17
N PRO A 16 -18.55 5.21 3.28
CA PRO A 16 -17.69 4.08 3.55
C PRO A 16 -16.25 4.56 3.78
N PRO A 17 -15.51 3.91 4.70
CA PRO A 17 -14.13 4.29 4.99
C PRO A 17 -13.28 4.19 3.72
N LYS A 18 -12.35 5.13 3.55
CA LYS A 18 -11.46 5.14 2.39
C LYS A 18 -10.64 3.84 2.38
N PRO A 19 -10.65 3.06 1.28
CA PRO A 19 -9.90 1.82 1.21
C PRO A 19 -8.41 2.13 1.39
N ARG A 20 -7.78 1.43 2.33
CA ARG A 20 -6.32 1.46 2.52
C ARG A 20 -5.72 0.20 1.90
N LEU A 21 -4.52 0.34 1.35
CA LEU A 21 -3.80 -0.81 0.82
C LEU A 21 -3.42 -1.74 1.98
N ASP A 22 -3.80 -3.01 1.87
CA ASP A 22 -3.54 -4.03 2.89
C ASP A 22 -2.32 -4.87 2.50
N VAL A 23 -1.50 -5.21 3.50
CA VAL A 23 -0.29 -6.04 3.35
C VAL A 23 -0.64 -7.37 2.69
N VAL A 24 -1.72 -8.02 3.15
CA VAL A 24 -2.17 -9.30 2.62
C VAL A 24 -2.56 -9.18 1.15
N CYS A 25 -3.25 -8.11 0.76
CA CYS A 25 -3.61 -7.86 -0.64
C CYS A 25 -2.37 -7.71 -1.52
N VAL A 26 -1.36 -6.96 -1.07
CA VAL A 26 -0.12 -6.76 -1.83
C VAL A 26 0.66 -8.07 -1.97
N GLU A 27 0.74 -8.88 -0.91
CA GLU A 27 1.37 -10.21 -0.96
C GLU A 27 0.68 -11.15 -1.96
N HIS A 28 -0.65 -11.12 -2.03
CA HIS A 28 -1.40 -11.88 -3.02
C HIS A 28 -1.10 -11.41 -4.45
N VAL A 29 -1.04 -10.09 -4.68
CA VAL A 29 -0.69 -9.52 -5.99
C VAL A 29 0.71 -9.97 -6.42
N ILE A 30 1.69 -9.87 -5.52
CA ILE A 30 3.07 -10.34 -5.75
C ILE A 30 3.05 -11.83 -6.14
N GLY A 31 2.39 -12.68 -5.35
CA GLY A 31 2.34 -14.12 -5.61
C GLY A 31 1.65 -14.48 -6.94
N VAL A 32 0.63 -13.72 -7.36
CA VAL A 32 -0.02 -13.90 -8.67
C VAL A 32 0.92 -13.50 -9.81
N ILE A 33 1.63 -12.38 -9.68
CA ILE A 33 2.57 -11.90 -10.70
C ILE A 33 3.74 -12.88 -10.86
N GLU A 34 4.31 -13.37 -9.77
CA GLU A 34 5.39 -14.36 -9.79
C GLU A 34 4.94 -15.66 -10.47
N LYS A 35 3.75 -16.18 -10.11
CA LYS A 35 3.17 -17.34 -10.79
C LYS A 35 2.96 -17.10 -12.28
N ARG A 36 2.53 -15.89 -12.66
CA ARG A 36 2.33 -15.54 -14.08
C ARG A 36 3.66 -15.46 -14.82
N LEU A 37 4.70 -14.88 -14.22
CA LEU A 37 6.05 -14.84 -14.79
C LEU A 37 6.64 -16.24 -14.99
N ALA A 38 6.40 -17.16 -14.05
CA ALA A 38 6.87 -18.54 -14.12
C ALA A 38 6.21 -19.38 -15.24
N GLN A 39 5.08 -18.93 -15.79
CA GLN A 39 4.40 -19.61 -16.91
C GLN A 39 5.08 -19.36 -18.27
N TYR A 40 5.95 -18.34 -18.38
CA TYR A 40 6.67 -18.12 -19.63
C TYR A 40 7.83 -19.13 -19.75
N PRO A 41 7.96 -19.83 -20.88
CA PRO A 41 9.02 -20.82 -21.10
C PRO A 41 10.40 -20.19 -21.34
N THR A 42 10.47 -18.86 -21.51
CA THR A 42 11.70 -18.12 -21.83
C THR A 42 11.88 -16.93 -20.92
N SER A 43 13.13 -16.57 -20.64
CA SER A 43 13.46 -15.35 -19.91
C SER A 43 13.27 -14.11 -20.78
N LEU A 44 13.23 -12.93 -20.18
CA LEU A 44 13.11 -11.67 -20.92
C LEU A 44 14.36 -11.42 -21.77
N GLU A 45 15.50 -11.86 -21.25
CA GLU A 45 16.82 -11.79 -21.86
C GLU A 45 16.87 -12.66 -23.14
N ASP A 46 16.34 -13.89 -23.07
CA ASP A 46 16.23 -14.80 -24.22
C ASP A 46 15.37 -14.19 -25.34
N ASP A 47 14.25 -13.56 -24.97
CA ASP A 47 13.34 -12.96 -25.94
C ASP A 47 13.92 -11.71 -26.59
N ASN A 48 14.67 -10.90 -25.83
CA ASN A 48 15.39 -9.77 -26.39
C ASN A 48 16.48 -10.23 -27.37
N ALA A 49 17.20 -11.31 -27.05
CA ALA A 49 18.17 -11.91 -27.97
C ALA A 49 17.51 -12.45 -29.25
N LEU A 50 16.30 -13.02 -29.14
CA LEU A 50 15.51 -13.42 -30.31
C LEU A 50 15.06 -12.23 -31.16
N LEU A 51 14.63 -11.12 -30.54
CA LEU A 51 14.28 -9.89 -31.27
C LEU A 51 15.50 -9.21 -31.89
N GLY A 52 16.70 -9.35 -31.31
CA GLY A 52 17.95 -8.89 -31.91
C GLY A 52 18.21 -9.49 -33.30
N ARG A 53 17.68 -10.69 -33.56
CA ARG A 53 17.71 -11.39 -34.86
C ARG A 53 16.42 -11.24 -35.66
N SER A 54 15.68 -10.14 -35.46
CA SER A 54 14.33 -9.97 -35.99
C SER A 54 14.20 -9.98 -37.52
N SER A 55 15.28 -9.71 -38.27
CA SER A 55 15.30 -9.81 -39.74
C SER A 55 15.14 -11.24 -40.25
N GLU A 56 15.43 -12.25 -39.43
CA GLU A 56 15.33 -13.68 -39.76
C GLU A 56 13.97 -14.28 -39.35
N LEU A 57 13.14 -13.52 -38.64
CA LEU A 57 11.88 -14.01 -38.08
C LEU A 57 10.69 -13.69 -38.99
N PRO A 58 9.80 -14.68 -39.23
CA PRO A 58 8.50 -14.40 -39.84
C PRO A 58 7.72 -13.35 -39.06
N PHE A 59 6.97 -12.50 -39.76
CA PHE A 59 6.25 -11.36 -39.18
C PHE A 59 5.41 -11.74 -37.94
N ASN A 60 4.61 -12.81 -38.04
CA ASN A 60 3.76 -13.26 -36.93
C ASN A 60 4.59 -13.72 -35.72
N ARG A 61 5.73 -14.37 -35.96
CA ARG A 61 6.62 -14.83 -34.89
C ARG A 61 7.29 -13.65 -34.19
N ARG A 62 7.73 -12.64 -34.96
CA ARG A 62 8.27 -11.40 -34.41
C ARG A 62 7.24 -10.72 -33.50
N ASN A 63 6.01 -10.55 -33.97
CA ASN A 63 4.95 -9.89 -33.21
C ASN A 63 4.62 -10.65 -31.91
N ALA A 64 4.55 -11.98 -31.96
CA ALA A 64 4.33 -12.79 -30.76
C ALA A 64 5.44 -12.59 -29.71
N ILE A 65 6.71 -12.50 -30.14
CA ILE A 65 7.82 -12.25 -29.22
C ILE A 65 7.76 -10.83 -28.66
N ILE A 66 7.42 -9.81 -29.47
CA ILE A 66 7.24 -8.43 -28.99
C ILE A 66 6.19 -8.36 -27.88
N VAL A 67 5.03 -9.02 -28.08
CA VAL A 67 3.96 -9.07 -27.08
C VAL A 67 4.48 -9.73 -25.80
N ARG A 68 5.13 -10.89 -25.91
CA ARG A 68 5.69 -11.62 -24.76
C ARG A 68 6.72 -10.79 -23.98
N VAL A 69 7.57 -10.03 -24.68
CA VAL A 69 8.53 -9.10 -24.04
C VAL A 69 7.79 -7.98 -23.33
N GLY A 70 6.80 -7.36 -23.98
CA GLY A 70 6.00 -6.28 -23.39
C GLY A 70 5.30 -6.73 -22.11
N GLU A 71 4.63 -7.87 -22.15
CA GLU A 71 3.96 -8.46 -20.98
C GLU A 71 4.93 -8.73 -19.84
N LYS A 72 6.09 -9.36 -20.11
CA LYS A 72 7.11 -9.61 -19.08
C LYS A 72 7.67 -8.33 -18.48
N ARG A 73 7.88 -7.27 -19.27
CA ARG A 73 8.34 -5.96 -18.78
C ARG A 73 7.32 -5.34 -17.84
N ILE A 74 6.04 -5.34 -18.22
CA ILE A 74 4.95 -4.82 -17.38
C ILE A 74 4.90 -5.61 -16.07
N LEU A 75 4.91 -6.94 -16.14
CA LEU A 75 4.85 -7.78 -14.94
C LEU A 75 6.04 -7.56 -14.00
N ARG A 76 7.27 -7.45 -14.52
CA ARG A 76 8.47 -7.15 -13.70
C ARG A 76 8.37 -5.77 -13.04
N GLN A 77 7.92 -4.75 -13.77
CA GLN A 77 7.78 -3.39 -13.21
C GLN A 77 6.72 -3.35 -12.11
N VAL A 78 5.57 -3.98 -12.33
CA VAL A 78 4.50 -4.03 -11.32
C VAL A 78 4.94 -4.83 -10.10
N LEU A 79 5.71 -5.92 -10.30
CA LEU A 79 6.28 -6.69 -9.20
C LEU A 79 7.19 -5.83 -8.31
N GLU A 80 8.08 -5.05 -8.92
CA GLU A 80 8.98 -4.14 -8.20
C GLU A 80 8.18 -3.09 -7.40
N THR A 81 7.23 -2.40 -8.04
CA THR A 81 6.38 -1.42 -7.36
C THR A 81 5.54 -2.03 -6.23
N ALA A 82 5.04 -3.25 -6.41
CA ALA A 82 4.31 -3.96 -5.36
C ALA A 82 5.22 -4.33 -4.18
N GLN A 83 6.47 -4.77 -4.46
CA GLN A 83 7.45 -5.08 -3.43
C GLN A 83 7.88 -3.82 -2.66
N GLU A 84 8.04 -2.68 -3.33
CA GLU A 84 8.28 -1.39 -2.69
C GLU A 84 7.12 -0.99 -1.78
N SER A 85 5.89 -1.04 -2.29
CA SER A 85 4.68 -0.76 -1.52
C SER A 85 4.56 -1.65 -0.27
N LEU A 86 4.93 -2.93 -0.39
CA LEU A 86 4.95 -3.86 0.74
C LEU A 86 5.97 -3.46 1.81
N ARG A 87 7.16 -3.01 1.40
CA ARG A 87 8.20 -2.53 2.33
C ARG A 87 7.74 -1.27 3.07
N GLU A 88 7.14 -0.32 2.36
CA GLU A 88 6.61 0.91 2.94
C GLU A 88 5.50 0.63 3.95
N LEU A 89 4.52 -0.21 3.59
CA LEU A 89 3.43 -0.60 4.50
C LEU A 89 3.95 -1.29 5.77
N ARG A 90 4.92 -2.20 5.63
CA ARG A 90 5.52 -2.88 6.79
C ARG A 90 6.32 -1.91 7.67
N ALA A 91 7.03 -0.96 7.07
CA ALA A 91 7.74 0.08 7.81
C ALA A 91 6.78 0.98 8.59
N GLU A 92 5.64 1.36 8.00
CA GLU A 92 4.60 2.16 8.67
C GLU A 92 3.98 1.41 9.87
N ILE A 93 3.74 0.11 9.74
CA ILE A 93 3.25 -0.74 10.84
C ILE A 93 4.29 -0.82 11.99
N MET A 94 5.58 -0.94 11.67
CA MET A 94 6.65 -0.95 12.68
C MET A 94 6.84 0.41 13.37
N ALA A 95 6.72 1.52 12.63
CA ALA A 95 6.84 2.86 13.18
C ALA A 95 5.67 3.22 14.11
N SER A 96 4.45 2.82 13.74
CA SER A 96 3.23 3.09 14.53
C SER A 96 3.17 2.29 15.83
N SER A 97 3.71 1.07 15.85
CA SER A 97 3.76 0.23 17.07
C SER A 97 4.71 0.79 18.13
N THR A 98 5.81 1.44 17.73
CA THR A 98 6.78 2.06 18.66
C THR A 98 6.24 3.31 19.39
N SER A 99 5.21 3.98 18.84
CA SER A 99 4.72 5.28 19.34
C SER A 99 3.65 5.19 20.45
N THR A 100 3.24 3.99 20.87
CA THR A 100 2.09 3.82 21.80
C THR A 100 2.44 3.86 23.28
N ASN A 101 3.72 3.98 23.67
CA ASN A 101 4.13 3.84 25.09
C ASN A 101 4.29 5.16 25.88
N ASN A 102 3.89 6.33 25.34
CA ASN A 102 4.07 7.61 26.03
C ASN A 102 2.79 8.44 26.15
N LYS A 103 1.80 7.93 26.90
CA LYS A 103 0.72 8.73 27.50
C LYS A 103 0.58 8.37 28.98
N GLN A 104 1.63 8.64 29.76
CA GLN A 104 1.50 8.74 31.22
C GLN A 104 0.72 10.00 31.57
N LYS A 105 -0.40 9.77 32.27
CA LYS A 105 -1.36 10.71 32.82
C LYS A 105 -0.69 11.90 33.53
N ARG A 106 -0.96 13.13 33.08
CA ARG A 106 -0.85 14.33 33.95
C ARG A 106 -2.13 14.39 34.80
N PRO A 107 -2.05 14.49 36.14
CA PRO A 107 -3.23 14.59 36.99
C PRO A 107 -3.92 15.95 36.80
N ARG A 108 -5.26 15.94 36.74
CA ARG A 108 -6.09 17.16 36.78
C ARG A 108 -6.03 17.74 38.20
N PRO A 109 -5.71 19.03 38.41
CA PRO A 109 -5.94 19.66 39.70
C PRO A 109 -7.44 19.91 39.87
N SER A 110 -7.93 19.50 41.05
CA SER A 110 -9.30 19.60 41.53
C SER A 110 -9.77 21.03 41.70
N LEU A 111 -11.08 21.21 41.51
CA LEU A 111 -11.85 22.40 41.83
C LEU A 111 -11.69 22.78 43.31
N GLU A 112 -11.26 24.00 43.59
CA GLU A 112 -11.62 24.69 44.83
C GLU A 112 -12.49 25.91 44.49
N ASN A 113 -13.67 25.84 45.09
CA ASN A 113 -14.79 26.75 45.09
C ASN A 113 -14.59 27.67 46.31
N GLU A 114 -14.60 29.00 46.19
CA GLU A 114 -15.04 29.94 47.26
C GLU A 114 -15.20 31.40 46.74
N GLY A 115 -16.33 32.03 47.12
CA GLY A 115 -16.55 33.50 47.21
C GLY A 115 -16.68 34.28 45.90
N GLY A 116 -17.84 34.73 45.42
CA GLY A 116 -18.96 35.33 46.15
C GLY A 116 -18.70 36.81 46.42
N GLN A 117 -19.06 37.72 45.49
CA GLN A 117 -19.57 39.06 45.82
C GLN A 117 -20.20 39.76 44.61
N LYS A 118 -21.53 39.85 44.66
CA LYS A 118 -22.35 40.79 43.90
C LYS A 118 -22.04 42.20 44.39
N ARG A 119 -21.92 43.18 43.48
CA ARG A 119 -22.30 44.56 43.78
C ARG A 119 -22.72 45.30 42.51
N ALA A 120 -23.89 45.92 42.63
CA ALA A 120 -24.58 46.69 41.62
C ALA A 120 -24.26 48.19 41.72
N LYS A 121 -24.64 48.91 40.65
CA LYS A 121 -24.90 50.35 40.52
C LYS A 121 -23.69 51.30 40.57
N ARG A 122 -23.49 52.05 39.48
CA ARG A 122 -24.18 53.32 39.26
C ARG A 122 -24.11 53.74 37.80
#